data_AF-A0AAW0JFP3-F1
#
_entry.id   AF-A0AAW0JFP3-F1
#
_cell.length_a   1.000
_cell.length_b   1.000
_cell.length_c   1.000
_cell.angle_alpha   90.00
_cell.angle_beta   90.00
_cell.angle_gamma   90.00
#
_symmetry.space_group_name_H-M   'P 1'
#
loop_
_entity.id
_entity.type
_entity.pdbx_description
1 polymer ?
#
loop_
_entity_poly.entity_id
_entity_poly.type
_entity_poly.pdbx_seq_one_letter_code
_entity_poly.pdbx_strand_id
1 'polypeptide(L)' 'MSQVGQREDIKGRKEHTPERFLFATFADLPAPELQWEEMPPALVPHLDGASIQIKNLLYVFAVYRTLDYVRI' A
#
# COMPACT_ATOMS: atom_id res chain seq x y z
N MET A 1 -17.57 56.89 -14.34
CA MET A 1 -18.23 56.14 -13.24
C MET A 1 -18.61 54.76 -13.76
N SER A 2 -18.54 53.73 -12.89
CA SER A 2 -18.95 52.33 -13.10
C SER A 2 -17.91 51.42 -13.76
N GLN A 3 -17.53 50.25 -13.25
CA GLN A 3 -17.59 49.62 -11.91
C GLN A 3 -16.55 48.50 -11.92
N VAL A 4 -15.87 48.34 -10.79
CA VAL A 4 -14.88 47.29 -10.49
C VAL A 4 -15.51 45.91 -10.59
N GLY A 5 -14.78 44.95 -11.17
CA GLY A 5 -15.04 43.52 -11.00
C GLY A 5 -13.72 42.80 -10.70
N GLN A 6 -13.32 42.77 -9.42
CA GLN A 6 -12.24 41.92 -8.97
C GLN A 6 -12.66 40.46 -9.15
N ARG A 7 -11.87 39.67 -9.88
CA ARG A 7 -11.96 38.21 -9.84
C ARG A 7 -11.00 37.76 -8.75
N GLU A 8 -11.56 37.33 -7.63
CA GLU A 8 -10.80 36.75 -6.53
C GLU A 8 -10.13 35.46 -7.03
N ASP A 9 -8.80 35.43 -6.92
CA ASP A 9 -8.00 34.23 -7.13
C ASP A 9 -8.39 33.18 -6.09
N ILE A 10 -9.15 32.16 -6.51
CA ILE A 10 -9.39 30.97 -5.69
C ILE A 10 -8.06 30.21 -5.63
N LYS A 11 -7.22 30.57 -4.66
CA LYS A 11 -6.01 29.84 -4.30
C LYS A 11 -6.44 28.47 -3.78
N GLY A 12 -6.51 27.49 -4.69
CA GLY A 12 -6.81 26.10 -4.41
C GLY A 12 -5.96 25.62 -3.23
N ARG A 13 -6.64 25.22 -2.16
CA ARG A 13 -6.05 24.66 -0.95
C ARG A 13 -5.36 23.35 -1.35
N LYS A 14 -4.04 23.39 -1.55
CA LYS A 14 -3.24 22.18 -1.77
C LYS A 14 -3.34 21.37 -0.49
N GLU A 15 -4.08 20.26 -0.54
CA GLU A 15 -4.07 19.25 0.50
C GLU A 15 -2.62 18.81 0.70
N HIS A 16 -2.12 19.01 1.91
CA HIS A 16 -0.79 18.56 2.31
C HIS A 16 -0.86 17.05 2.54
N THR A 17 -0.94 16.29 1.45
CA THR A 17 -0.61 14.85 1.50
C THR A 17 0.86 14.80 1.94
N PRO A 18 1.20 14.17 3.07
CA PRO A 18 2.61 14.01 3.43
C PRO A 18 3.26 13.11 2.38
N GLU A 19 3.90 13.74 1.39
CA GLU A 19 4.76 13.04 0.45
C GLU A 19 5.84 12.34 1.26
N ARG A 20 5.96 11.03 1.07
CA ARG A 20 6.93 10.20 1.77
C ARG A 20 8.31 10.47 1.15
N PHE A 21 8.92 11.59 1.54
CA PHE A 21 10.23 12.01 1.04
C PHE A 21 11.31 11.18 1.71
N LEU A 22 11.75 10.11 1.04
CA LEU A 22 12.94 9.36 1.42
C LEU A 22 14.15 10.05 0.78
N PHE A 23 15.09 10.52 1.60
CA PHE A 23 16.32 11.16 1.13
C PHE A 23 17.16 10.16 0.31
N ALA A 24 17.80 10.60 -0.77
CA ALA A 24 18.55 9.72 -1.67
C ALA A 24 19.66 8.92 -0.97
N THR A 25 20.23 9.45 0.12
CA THR A 25 21.24 8.78 0.95
C THR A 25 20.75 7.47 1.59
N PHE A 26 19.43 7.28 1.76
CA PHE A 26 18.89 6.02 2.26
C PHE A 26 18.89 4.90 1.20
N ALA A 27 19.08 5.22 -0.08
CA ALA A 27 19.19 4.21 -1.15
C ALA A 27 20.53 3.46 -1.14
N ASP A 28 21.58 4.09 -0.61
CA ASP A 28 22.93 3.51 -0.52
C ASP A 28 23.12 2.62 0.71
N LEU A 29 22.13 2.59 1.62
CA LEU A 29 22.19 1.69 2.78
C LEU A 29 21.98 0.25 2.32
N PRO A 30 22.81 -0.70 2.77
CA PRO A 30 22.53 -2.11 2.54
C PRO A 30 21.18 -2.44 3.16
N ALA A 31 20.37 -3.24 2.45
CA ALA A 31 19.13 -3.74 3.01
C ALA A 31 19.42 -4.47 4.34
N PRO A 32 18.57 -4.31 5.36
CA PRO A 32 18.73 -5.05 6.60
C PRO A 32 18.72 -6.55 6.30
N GLU A 33 19.53 -7.30 7.04
CA GLU A 33 19.56 -8.76 6.94
C GLU A 33 18.23 -9.32 7.45
N LEU A 34 17.46 -9.94 6.56
CA LEU A 34 16.18 -10.57 6.87
C LEU A 34 16.41 -12.01 7.32
N GLN A 35 16.33 -12.23 8.63
CA GLN A 35 16.29 -13.59 9.19
C GLN A 35 14.88 -14.13 8.98
N TRP A 36 14.74 -15.14 8.11
CA TRP A 36 13.46 -15.79 7.86
C TRP A 36 13.06 -16.62 9.08
N GLU A 37 11.83 -16.40 9.55
CA GLU A 37 11.18 -17.22 10.56
C GLU A 37 9.95 -17.89 9.95
N GLU A 38 9.76 -19.17 10.24
CA GLU A 38 8.57 -19.90 9.79
C GLU A 38 7.34 -19.42 10.56
N MET A 39 6.36 -18.87 9.84
CA MET A 39 5.10 -18.43 10.42
C MET A 39 4.18 -19.62 10.72
N PRO A 40 3.34 -19.55 11.78
CA PRO A 40 2.33 -20.55 12.02
C PRO A 40 1.45 -20.78 10.78
N PRO A 41 1.10 -22.05 10.47
CA PRO A 41 0.28 -22.33 9.31
C PRO A 41 -1.10 -21.70 9.48
N ALA A 42 -1.67 -21.22 8.38
CA ALA A 42 -3.04 -20.75 8.39
C ALA A 42 -4.01 -21.90 8.63
N LEU A 43 -5.18 -21.58 9.22
CA LEU A 43 -6.21 -22.56 9.54
C LEU A 43 -6.75 -23.32 8.32
N VAL A 44 -6.69 -22.71 7.14
CA VAL A 44 -7.17 -23.30 5.88
C VAL A 44 -6.01 -23.26 4.89
N PRO A 45 -5.73 -24.35 4.14
CA PRO A 45 -4.76 -24.29 3.05
C PRO A 45 -5.29 -23.37 1.95
N HIS A 46 -4.44 -22.50 1.42
CA HIS A 46 -4.79 -21.57 0.35
C HIS A 46 -3.78 -21.67 -0.79
N LEU A 47 -4.28 -21.63 -2.02
CA LEU A 47 -3.51 -21.42 -3.23
C LEU A 47 -3.86 -20.01 -3.75
N ASP A 48 -2.88 -19.25 -4.26
CA ASP A 48 -3.09 -17.92 -4.85
C ASP A 48 -3.83 -16.88 -3.97
N GLY A 49 -3.47 -16.80 -2.68
CA GLY A 49 -4.00 -15.78 -1.77
C GLY A 49 -3.36 -14.39 -1.94
N ALA A 50 -4.16 -13.35 -1.73
CA ALA A 50 -3.67 -11.99 -1.51
C ALA A 50 -3.57 -11.70 -0.02
N SER A 51 -2.65 -10.84 0.41
CA SER A 51 -2.58 -10.37 1.80
C SER A 51 -2.45 -8.86 1.86
N ILE A 52 -2.97 -8.28 2.93
CA ILE A 52 -2.81 -6.86 3.25
C ILE A 52 -2.43 -6.70 4.72
N GLN A 53 -1.48 -5.82 4.97
CA GLN A 53 -1.14 -5.42 6.33
C GLN A 53 -1.91 -4.16 6.72
N ILE A 54 -2.60 -4.20 7.85
CA ILE A 54 -3.23 -3.02 8.45
C ILE A 54 -2.71 -2.90 9.89
N LYS A 55 -1.98 -1.81 10.15
CA LYS A 55 -1.25 -1.62 11.42
C LYS A 55 -0.31 -2.81 11.68
N ASN A 56 -0.49 -3.51 12.79
CA ASN A 56 0.31 -4.64 13.23
C ASN A 56 -0.37 -5.99 12.95
N LEU A 57 -1.40 -6.02 12.10
CA LEU A 57 -2.13 -7.23 11.74
C LEU A 57 -1.96 -7.53 10.25
N LEU A 58 -1.73 -8.81 9.94
CA LEU A 58 -1.68 -9.34 8.59
C LEU A 58 -3.01 -10.03 8.27
N TYR A 59 -3.77 -9.46 7.33
CA TYR A 59 -5.00 -10.04 6.81
C TYR A 59 -4.68 -10.82 5.53
N VAL A 60 -5.16 -12.05 5.45
CA VAL A 60 -4.96 -12.92 4.29
C VAL A 60 -6.31 -13.21 3.66
N PHE A 61 -6.45 -12.88 2.38
CA PHE A 61 -7.62 -13.14 1.54
C PHE A 61 -7.28 -14.26 0.56
N ALA A 62 -7.89 -15.42 0.73
CA ALA A 62 -7.71 -16.54 -0.20
C ALA A 62 -8.65 -16.41 -1.40
N VAL A 63 -8.13 -16.68 -2.60
CA VAL A 63 -8.93 -16.89 -3.80
C VAL A 63 -8.80 -18.38 -4.15
N TYR A 64 -9.89 -19.11 -3.94
CA TYR A 64 -10.04 -20.57 -4.07
C TYR A 64 -9.52 -21.44 -2.92
N ARG A 65 -10.43 -22.29 -2.41
CA ARG A 65 -10.15 -23.34 -1.41
C ARG A 65 -9.61 -24.62 -2.06
N THR A 66 -10.01 -24.87 -3.30
CA THR A 66 -9.68 -26.09 -4.05
C THR A 66 -9.79 -25.77 -5.54
N LEU A 67 -8.74 -26.04 -6.32
CA LEU A 67 -8.78 -26.02 -7.78
C LEU A 67 -8.66 -27.47 -8.26
N ASP A 68 -9.78 -28.20 -8.26
CA ASP A 68 -9.80 -29.62 -8.64
C ASP A 68 -9.61 -29.86 -10.15
N TYR A 69 -9.63 -28.80 -10.96
CA TYR A 69 -9.54 -28.92 -12.41
C TYR A 69 -8.94 -27.68 -13.06
N VAL A 70 -7.75 -27.84 -13.64
CA VAL A 70 -7.12 -26.83 -14.51
C VAL A 70 -6.88 -27.50 -15.86
N ARG A 71 -7.48 -26.96 -16.93
CA ARG A 71 -7.19 -27.35 -18.31
C ARG A 71 -6.33 -26.25 -18.93
N ILE A 72 -5.13 -26.63 -19.38
CA ILE A 72 -4.19 -25.77 -20.11
C ILE A 72 -4.47 -25.89 -21.62
#